data_AF-A0A3N4R5C4-F1
#
_entry.id   AF-A0A3N4R5C4-F1
#
_cell.length_a   1.000
_cell.length_b   1.000
_cell.length_c   1.000
_cell.angle_alpha   90.00
_cell.angle_beta   90.00
_cell.angle_gamma   90.00
#
_symmetry.space_group_name_H-M   'P 1'
#
loop_
_entity.id
_entity.type
_entity.pdbx_description
1 polymer ?
#
loop_
_entity_poly.entity_id
_entity_poly.type
_entity_poly.pdbx_seq_one_letter_code
_entity_poly.pdbx_strand_id
1 'polypeptide(L)'
;MATPARRHRWLTGIREELAAGGRLYEIEVEEEVRLWLETLSDAEYAHVLRLAELLAVRGPELTEPYAKRLEHGVLELRPGPYRITYWLPAGRRAAVLLTCFRKRRDNDRPAKERAYRAKAACEAHHHGPGEHDVWSRTAKEAGR
;
A
#
# COMPACT_ATOMS: atom_id res chain seq x y z
N MET A 1 -30.02 1.04 -15.67
CA MET A 1 -29.80 2.34 -14.99
C MET A 1 -29.09 2.06 -13.68
N ALA A 2 -27.76 2.24 -13.64
CA ALA A 2 -26.96 1.93 -12.45
C ALA A 2 -27.00 3.11 -11.48
N THR A 3 -27.45 2.85 -10.26
CA THR A 3 -27.45 3.78 -9.12
C THR A 3 -26.06 4.40 -8.95
N PRO A 4 -25.92 5.74 -8.82
CA PRO A 4 -24.62 6.32 -8.55
C PRO A 4 -24.19 5.87 -7.15
N ALA A 5 -23.12 5.06 -7.10
CA ALA A 5 -22.46 4.71 -5.86
C ALA A 5 -22.17 6.01 -5.10
N ARG A 6 -22.67 6.12 -3.86
CA ARG A 6 -22.42 7.24 -2.96
C ARG A 6 -20.93 7.56 -3.03
N ARG A 7 -20.59 8.70 -3.63
CA ARG A 7 -19.23 9.24 -3.59
C ARG A 7 -18.89 9.43 -2.12
N HIS A 8 -18.12 8.51 -1.56
CA HIS A 8 -17.77 8.59 -0.15
C HIS A 8 -17.01 9.90 0.07
N ARG A 9 -17.48 10.70 1.04
CA ARG A 9 -17.05 12.06 1.41
C ARG A 9 -15.52 12.24 1.55
N TRP A 10 -14.77 11.15 1.66
CA TRP A 10 -13.34 11.09 1.92
C TRP A 10 -12.46 11.39 0.70
N LEU A 11 -12.95 11.25 -0.54
CA LEU A 11 -12.16 11.58 -1.75
C LEU A 11 -11.87 13.08 -1.87
N THR A 12 -12.68 13.95 -1.27
CA THR A 12 -12.47 15.40 -1.28
C THR A 12 -11.32 15.80 -0.35
N GLY A 13 -11.27 15.25 0.86
CA GLY A 13 -10.21 15.57 1.84
C GLY A 13 -8.80 15.16 1.40
N ILE A 14 -8.66 14.02 0.70
CA ILE A 14 -7.38 13.56 0.16
C ILE A 14 -6.81 14.56 -0.87
N ARG A 15 -7.67 15.14 -1.71
CA ARG A 15 -7.25 16.14 -2.72
C ARG A 15 -6.88 17.47 -2.08
N GLU A 16 -7.54 17.85 -0.99
CA GLU A 16 -7.24 19.07 -0.23
C GLU A 16 -5.89 18.95 0.50
N GLU A 17 -5.58 17.79 1.09
CA GLU A 17 -4.32 17.53 1.79
C GLU A 17 -3.12 17.46 0.82
N LEU A 18 -3.33 16.91 -0.38
CA LEU A 18 -2.38 16.98 -1.51
C LEU A 18 -2.17 18.42 -2.02
N ALA A 19 -3.25 19.23 -2.06
CA ALA A 19 -3.19 20.63 -2.50
C ALA A 19 -2.56 21.57 -1.45
N ALA A 20 -2.58 21.19 -0.17
CA ALA A 20 -2.06 21.99 0.95
C ALA A 20 -0.53 21.91 1.15
N GLY A 21 0.21 21.22 0.26
CA GLY A 21 1.68 21.20 0.31
C GLY A 21 2.28 20.33 1.42
N GLY A 22 1.49 19.45 2.04
CA GLY A 22 2.01 18.43 2.96
C GLY A 22 2.94 17.47 2.22
N ARG A 23 4.18 17.31 2.70
CA ARG A 23 5.09 16.28 2.16
C ARG A 23 4.41 14.91 2.31
N LEU A 24 4.24 14.17 1.22
CA LEU A 24 3.66 12.83 1.26
C LEU A 24 4.68 11.80 1.75
N TYR A 25 4.18 10.68 2.23
CA TYR A 25 4.98 9.46 2.31
C TYR A 25 5.20 8.91 0.90
N GLU A 26 6.46 8.66 0.55
CA GLU A 26 6.83 7.90 -0.63
C GLU A 26 6.33 6.46 -0.51
N ILE A 27 5.81 5.90 -1.60
CA ILE A 27 5.37 4.50 -1.64
C ILE A 27 6.39 3.71 -2.45
N GLU A 28 7.18 2.91 -1.75
CA GLU A 28 8.15 1.99 -2.31
C GLU A 28 7.53 0.60 -2.41
N VAL A 29 7.95 -0.19 -3.40
CA VAL A 29 7.43 -1.55 -3.60
C VAL A 29 8.57 -2.57 -3.73
N GLU A 30 8.43 -3.67 -3.02
CA GLU A 30 9.20 -4.88 -3.25
C GLU A 30 8.73 -5.58 -4.54
N GLU A 31 9.61 -6.41 -5.10
CA GLU A 31 9.38 -7.09 -6.38
C GLU A 31 8.07 -7.90 -6.40
N GLU A 32 7.74 -8.61 -5.31
CA GLU A 32 6.49 -9.38 -5.21
C GLU A 32 5.26 -8.50 -5.47
N VAL A 33 5.23 -7.30 -4.88
CA VAL A 33 4.10 -6.37 -5.01
C VAL A 33 4.10 -5.75 -6.41
N ARG A 34 5.28 -5.37 -6.93
CA ARG A 34 5.40 -4.81 -8.29
C ARG A 34 4.85 -5.78 -9.33
N LEU A 35 5.33 -7.02 -9.35
CA LEU A 35 4.89 -8.04 -10.30
C LEU A 35 3.40 -8.35 -10.15
N TRP A 36 2.88 -8.38 -8.92
CA TRP A 36 1.46 -8.61 -8.70
C TRP A 36 0.58 -7.48 -9.23
N LEU A 37 1.00 -6.21 -9.10
CA LEU A 37 0.24 -5.06 -9.63
C LEU A 37 0.00 -5.17 -11.15
N GLU A 38 0.94 -5.75 -11.89
CA GLU A 38 0.84 -5.99 -13.34
C GLU A 38 -0.23 -7.03 -13.69
N THR A 39 -0.60 -7.90 -12.75
CA THR A 39 -1.62 -8.94 -12.96
C THR A 39 -3.05 -8.45 -12.70
N LEU A 40 -3.21 -7.25 -12.14
CA LEU A 40 -4.52 -6.73 -11.72
C LEU A 40 -5.35 -6.20 -12.89
N SER A 41 -6.65 -6.48 -12.85
CA SER A 41 -7.62 -5.76 -13.68
C SER A 41 -7.59 -4.26 -13.39
N ASP A 42 -8.09 -3.44 -14.33
CA ASP A 42 -8.15 -1.97 -14.18
C ASP A 42 -8.89 -1.54 -12.92
N ALA A 43 -10.00 -2.21 -12.61
CA ALA A 43 -10.80 -1.91 -11.42
C ALA A 43 -10.08 -2.25 -10.12
N GLU A 44 -9.38 -3.40 -10.06
CA GLU A 44 -8.60 -3.80 -8.89
C GLU A 44 -7.40 -2.88 -8.69
N TYR A 45 -6.65 -2.60 -9.76
CA TYR A 45 -5.51 -1.69 -9.73
C TYR A 45 -5.92 -0.29 -9.25
N ALA A 46 -7.01 0.26 -9.79
CA ALA A 46 -7.52 1.58 -9.37
C ALA A 46 -7.94 1.60 -7.89
N HIS A 47 -8.43 0.48 -7.36
CA HIS A 47 -8.76 0.36 -5.95
C HIS A 47 -7.50 0.32 -5.07
N VAL A 48 -6.48 -0.44 -5.47
CA VAL A 48 -5.18 -0.51 -4.78
C VAL A 48 -4.50 0.86 -4.79
N LEU A 49 -4.47 1.54 -5.94
CA LEU A 49 -3.93 2.90 -6.09
C LEU A 49 -4.57 3.88 -5.11
N ARG A 50 -5.90 3.89 -5.00
CA ARG A 50 -6.60 4.78 -4.06
C ARG A 50 -6.17 4.55 -2.61
N LEU A 51 -6.01 3.30 -2.17
CA LEU A 51 -5.60 3.01 -0.79
C LEU A 51 -4.14 3.39 -0.55
N ALA A 52 -3.28 3.26 -1.55
CA ALA A 52 -1.89 3.67 -1.44
C ALA A 52 -1.71 5.18 -1.46
N GLU A 53 -2.51 5.92 -2.22
CA GLU A 53 -2.58 7.39 -2.10
C GLU A 53 -3.02 7.81 -0.69
N LEU A 54 -4.00 7.10 -0.12
CA LEU A 54 -4.42 7.35 1.25
C LEU A 54 -3.29 7.05 2.26
N LEU A 55 -2.52 5.98 2.04
CA LEU A 55 -1.32 5.68 2.82
C LEU A 55 -0.23 6.74 2.66
N ALA A 56 -0.02 7.25 1.45
CA ALA A 56 0.95 8.32 1.18
C ALA A 56 0.59 9.60 1.96
N VAL A 57 -0.71 9.91 2.06
CA VAL A 57 -1.19 11.07 2.82
C VAL A 57 -1.08 10.82 4.34
N ARG A 58 -1.55 9.68 4.84
CA ARG A 58 -1.75 9.44 6.28
C ARG A 58 -0.58 8.77 6.98
N GLY A 59 0.29 8.07 6.25
CA GLY A 59 1.42 7.32 6.79
C GLY A 59 1.05 6.48 8.03
N PRO A 60 1.67 6.72 9.20
CA PRO A 60 1.44 5.95 10.43
C PRO A 60 0.04 6.14 11.04
N GLU A 61 -0.70 7.19 10.65
CA GLU A 61 -2.07 7.46 11.10
C GLU A 61 -3.11 6.62 10.36
N LEU A 62 -2.74 5.98 9.25
CA LEU A 62 -3.64 5.08 8.54
C LEU A 62 -3.92 3.83 9.39
N THR A 63 -5.18 3.66 9.76
CA THR A 63 -5.65 2.56 10.62
C THR A 63 -6.93 1.94 10.05
N GLU A 64 -7.68 1.20 10.87
CA GLU A 64 -8.87 0.48 10.43
C GLU A 64 -9.95 1.46 9.92
N PRO A 65 -10.72 1.10 8.87
CA PRO A 65 -10.79 -0.22 8.22
C PRO A 65 -9.73 -0.45 7.13
N TYR A 66 -8.95 0.56 6.77
CA TYR A 66 -8.08 0.53 5.59
C TYR A 66 -6.74 -0.15 5.84
N ALA A 67 -6.20 0.00 7.05
CA ALA A 67 -4.98 -0.64 7.47
C ALA A 67 -5.15 -1.31 8.84
N LYS A 68 -4.34 -2.32 9.11
CA LYS A 68 -4.27 -2.98 10.42
C LYS A 68 -2.81 -3.16 10.84
N ARG A 69 -2.51 -2.91 12.11
CA ARG A 69 -1.22 -3.25 12.69
C ARG A 69 -1.13 -4.77 12.96
N LEU A 70 -0.02 -5.36 12.53
CA LEU A 70 0.37 -6.73 12.84
C LEU A 70 1.53 -6.68 13.84
N GLU A 71 2.10 -7.85 14.13
CA GLU A 71 3.28 -7.96 15.00
C GLU A 71 4.55 -7.54 14.24
N HIS A 72 5.66 -7.41 14.98
CA HIS A 72 6.99 -7.11 14.42
C HIS A 72 7.07 -5.80 13.60
N GLY A 73 6.20 -4.83 13.90
CA GLY A 73 6.19 -3.55 13.20
C GLY A 73 5.66 -3.62 11.76
N VAL A 74 5.03 -4.73 11.37
CA VAL A 74 4.36 -4.87 10.07
C VAL A 74 2.94 -4.28 10.15
N LEU A 75 2.54 -3.59 9.09
CA LEU A 75 1.18 -3.14 8.87
C LEU A 75 0.58 -3.85 7.64
N GLU A 76 -0.75 -3.88 7.55
CA GLU A 76 -1.49 -4.56 6.50
C GLU A 76 -2.53 -3.63 5.90
N LEU A 77 -2.36 -3.25 4.63
CA LEU A 77 -3.32 -2.51 3.82
C LEU A 77 -4.39 -3.47 3.27
N ARG A 78 -5.65 -3.00 3.19
CA ARG A 78 -6.83 -3.86 2.98
C ARG A 78 -7.68 -3.48 1.75
N PRO A 79 -7.15 -3.55 0.52
CA PRO A 79 -7.95 -3.30 -0.69
C PRO A 79 -8.85 -4.50 -1.01
N GLY A 80 -10.10 -4.46 -0.52
CA GLY A 80 -11.11 -5.50 -0.81
C GLY A 80 -10.67 -6.90 -0.32
N PRO A 81 -10.57 -7.91 -1.21
CA PRO A 81 -10.18 -9.26 -0.82
C PRO A 81 -8.66 -9.43 -0.67
N TYR A 82 -7.85 -8.45 -1.09
CA TYR A 82 -6.40 -8.52 -1.03
C TYR A 82 -5.86 -7.90 0.26
N ARG A 83 -4.68 -8.35 0.66
CA ARG A 83 -3.88 -7.81 1.75
C ARG A 83 -2.49 -7.51 1.21
N ILE A 84 -2.03 -6.31 1.46
CA ILE A 84 -0.68 -5.87 1.11
C ILE A 84 -0.01 -5.53 2.43
N THR A 85 1.06 -6.23 2.76
CA THR A 85 1.82 -5.91 3.98
C THR A 85 2.85 -4.85 3.69
N TYR A 86 3.12 -4.00 4.66
CA TYR A 86 4.06 -2.91 4.52
C TYR A 86 4.69 -2.55 5.86
N TRP A 87 5.76 -1.77 5.82
CA TRP A 87 6.34 -1.17 7.01
C TRP A 87 6.71 0.30 6.76
N LEU A 88 7.03 1.00 7.83
CA LEU A 88 7.40 2.42 7.82
C LEU A 88 8.83 2.54 8.37
N PRO A 89 9.84 2.79 7.51
CA PRO A 89 11.21 2.97 7.96
C PRO A 89 11.34 4.17 8.91
N ALA A 90 12.04 3.98 10.02
CA ALA A 90 12.26 5.05 10.99
C ALA A 90 13.04 6.21 10.38
N GLY A 91 12.63 7.45 10.67
CA GLY A 91 13.30 8.65 10.16
C GLY A 91 13.07 8.95 8.68
N ARG A 92 12.29 8.12 7.95
CA ARG A 92 11.94 8.35 6.54
C ARG A 92 10.44 8.57 6.39
N ARG A 93 10.06 9.47 5.46
CA ARG A 93 8.68 9.60 5.01
C ARG A 93 8.44 8.62 3.87
N ALA A 94 8.54 7.33 4.14
CA ALA A 94 8.31 6.27 3.18
C ALA A 94 7.44 5.16 3.79
N ALA A 95 6.71 4.46 2.94
CA ALA A 95 6.06 3.20 3.25
C ALA A 95 6.48 2.18 2.19
N VAL A 96 7.05 1.06 2.63
CA VAL A 96 7.55 0.01 1.73
C VAL A 96 6.55 -1.14 1.71
N LEU A 97 5.92 -1.39 0.56
CA LEU A 97 4.99 -2.51 0.36
C LEU A 97 5.80 -3.80 0.12
N LEU A 98 5.63 -4.79 0.98
CA LEU A 98 6.50 -5.96 1.09
C LEU A 98 5.97 -7.20 0.36
N THR A 99 4.75 -7.60 0.70
CA THR A 99 4.13 -8.84 0.18
C THR A 99 2.66 -8.61 -0.08
N CYS A 100 2.08 -9.39 -0.98
CA CYS A 100 0.66 -9.33 -1.30
C CYS A 100 0.03 -10.72 -1.33
N PHE A 101 -1.24 -10.81 -0.93
CA PHE A 101 -1.99 -12.05 -1.03
C PHE A 101 -3.50 -11.79 -1.04
N ARG A 102 -4.25 -12.69 -1.67
CA ARG A 102 -5.70 -12.73 -1.52
C ARG A 102 -6.03 -13.44 -0.21
N LYS A 103 -6.82 -12.79 0.65
CA LYS A 103 -7.29 -13.39 1.90
C LYS A 103 -8.18 -14.60 1.59
N ARG A 104 -7.75 -15.79 2.05
CA ARG A 104 -8.51 -17.05 1.89
C ARG A 104 -9.26 -17.47 3.16
N ARG A 105 -8.73 -17.10 4.33
CA ARG A 105 -9.29 -17.46 5.64
C ARG A 105 -8.98 -16.38 6.68
N ASP A 106 -9.59 -16.51 7.85
CA ASP A 106 -9.20 -15.72 9.01
C ASP A 106 -7.86 -16.17 9.60
N ASN A 107 -7.11 -15.19 10.10
CA ASN A 107 -5.79 -15.37 10.70
C ASN A 107 -4.82 -16.23 9.87
N ASP A 108 -4.52 -15.82 8.64
CA ASP A 108 -3.63 -16.60 7.76
C ASP A 108 -2.16 -16.52 8.23
N ARG A 109 -1.81 -17.37 9.20
CA ARG A 109 -0.50 -17.38 9.87
C ARG A 109 0.68 -17.49 8.89
N PRO A 110 0.67 -18.37 7.88
CA PRO A 110 1.76 -18.45 6.90
C PRO A 110 2.00 -17.15 6.14
N ALA A 111 0.93 -16.41 5.79
CA ALA A 111 1.05 -15.13 5.11
C ALA A 111 1.69 -14.07 6.02
N LYS A 112 1.29 -14.04 7.30
CA LYS A 112 1.90 -13.14 8.30
C LYS A 112 3.38 -13.46 8.53
N GLU A 113 3.72 -14.73 8.73
CA GLU A 113 5.10 -15.18 8.92
C GLU A 113 5.98 -14.82 7.70
N ARG A 114 5.44 -14.95 6.47
CA ARG A 114 6.13 -14.50 5.25
C ARG A 114 6.37 -13.00 5.27
N ALA A 115 5.35 -12.21 5.63
CA ALA A 115 5.48 -10.75 5.73
C ALA A 115 6.51 -10.32 6.78
N TYR A 116 6.57 -11.01 7.93
CA TYR A 116 7.56 -10.72 8.97
C TYR A 116 8.99 -10.98 8.47
N ARG A 117 9.21 -12.09 7.76
CA ARG A 117 10.52 -12.38 7.13
C ARG A 117 10.86 -11.37 6.05
N ALA A 118 9.90 -10.99 5.21
CA ALA A 118 10.09 -9.98 4.17
C ALA A 118 10.48 -8.61 4.77
N LYS A 119 9.82 -8.18 5.86
CA LYS A 119 10.22 -6.95 6.58
C LYS A 119 11.65 -7.06 7.08
N ALA A 120 12.00 -8.15 7.77
CA ALA A 120 13.33 -8.30 8.34
C ALA A 120 14.43 -8.29 7.27
N ALA A 121 14.20 -8.90 6.11
CA ALA A 121 15.11 -8.86 4.97
C ALA A 121 15.21 -7.45 4.36
N CYS A 122 14.07 -6.80 4.11
CA CYS A 122 14.01 -5.43 3.60
C CYS A 122 14.76 -4.47 4.54
N GLU A 123 14.45 -4.49 5.83
CA GLU A 123 15.08 -3.63 6.85
C GLU A 123 16.60 -3.84 6.97
N ALA A 124 17.10 -5.06 6.75
CA ALA A 124 18.53 -5.35 6.77
C ALA A 124 19.29 -4.71 5.59
N HIS A 125 18.60 -4.44 4.48
CA HIS A 125 19.16 -3.91 3.25
C HIS A 125 18.70 -2.47 2.93
N HIS A 126 17.83 -1.88 3.76
CA HIS A 126 17.29 -0.52 3.59
C HIS A 126 18.29 0.53 4.09
N HIS A 127 19.32 0.83 3.30
CA HIS A 127 20.36 1.80 3.65
C HIS A 127 20.09 3.22 3.11
N GLY A 128 19.11 3.41 2.22
CA GLY A 128 18.77 4.75 1.72
C GLY A 128 17.65 4.81 0.67
N PRO A 129 17.25 6.02 0.23
CA PRO A 129 16.31 6.18 -0.88
C PRO A 129 16.86 5.61 -2.19
N GLY A 130 16.03 4.89 -2.95
CA GLY A 130 16.35 4.36 -4.28
C GLY A 130 16.69 2.86 -4.35
N GLU A 131 16.63 2.13 -3.24
CA GLU A 131 16.85 0.67 -3.22
C GLU A 131 15.62 -0.14 -3.64
N HIS A 132 14.46 0.50 -3.66
CA HIS A 132 13.20 -0.08 -4.14
C HIS A 132 12.63 0.74 -5.29
N ASP A 133 11.85 0.07 -6.14
CA ASP A 133 11.06 0.75 -7.14
C ASP A 133 10.04 1.68 -6.45
N VAL A 134 10.01 2.94 -6.89
CA VAL A 134 9.02 3.92 -6.43
C VAL A 134 7.75 3.71 -7.24
N TRP A 135 6.65 3.43 -6.57
CA TRP A 135 5.38 3.29 -7.27
C TRP A 135 4.87 4.66 -7.73
N SER A 136 4.89 4.87 -9.06
CA SER A 136 4.33 6.05 -9.70
C SER A 136 2.99 5.75 -10.39
N ARG A 137 2.13 6.78 -10.48
CA ARG A 137 0.79 6.71 -11.09
C ARG A 137 0.81 6.22 -12.55
N THR A 138 1.93 6.41 -13.25
CA THR A 138 2.09 6.18 -14.69
C THR A 138 2.43 4.73 -15.05
N ALA A 139 2.74 3.86 -14.07
CA ALA A 139 3.20 2.49 -14.34
C ALA A 139 2.22 1.62 -15.15
N LYS A 140 0.91 1.94 -15.13
CA LYS A 140 -0.10 1.21 -15.93
C LYS A 140 -0.41 1.85 -17.29
N GLU A 141 0.02 3.08 -17.54
CA GLU A 141 -0.28 3.79 -18.78
C GLU A 141 0.62 3.36 -19.95
N ALA A 142 1.76 2.72 -19.67
CA ALA A 142 2.74 2.31 -20.68
C ALA A 142 2.46 0.93 -21.33
N GLY A 143 1.40 0.23 -20.93
CA GLY A 143 1.05 -1.10 -21.43
C GLY A 143 -0.28 -1.13 -22.18
N ARG A 144 -0.35 -0.51 -23.36
CA ARG A 144 -1.41 -0.75 -24.33
C ARG A 144 -0.86 -0.78 -25.74
#